data_AF-A0A6C0C0M8-F1
#
_entry.id   AF-A0A6C0C0M8-F1
#
_cell.length_a   1.000
_cell.length_b   1.000
_cell.length_c   1.000
_cell.angle_alpha   90.00
_cell.angle_beta   90.00
_cell.angle_gamma   90.00
#
_symmetry.space_group_name_H-M   'P 1'
#
loop_
_entity.id
_entity.type
_entity.pdbx_description
1 polymer ?
#
loop_
_entity_poly.entity_id
_entity_poly.type
_entity_poly.pdbx_seq_one_letter_code
_entity_poly.pdbx_strand_id
1 'polypeptide(L)'
;MPQTHLLNDKWNLYYHLPTDQNWNLDSYKIIMENINSVEEVAKLNETINEGVLRNTMLFLMRSGIDPQWEHEKNRNGGCFSYKIHNKVVPDTWRKLFKLVTGETFCSDNNVNSHINGITISPKKSFCIVKVWMDNIDYQDSSIFYEITDERNKGCIFKKHQPEH
;
A
#
# COMPACT_ATOMS: atom_id res chain seq x y z
N MET A 1 -25.98 -17.35 7.89
CA MET A 1 -25.11 -16.17 7.79
C MET A 1 -24.23 -16.36 6.55
N PRO A 2 -23.92 -15.31 5.78
CA PRO A 2 -22.96 -15.45 4.68
C PRO A 2 -21.62 -15.97 5.24
N GLN A 3 -20.97 -16.87 4.50
CA GLN A 3 -19.65 -17.39 4.83
C GLN A 3 -18.63 -16.26 4.72
N THR A 4 -17.86 -16.03 5.78
CA THR A 4 -16.75 -15.08 5.79
C THR A 4 -15.46 -15.80 5.42
N HIS A 5 -14.66 -15.17 4.55
CA HIS A 5 -13.39 -15.73 4.08
C HIS A 5 -12.25 -14.96 4.71
N LEU A 6 -11.51 -15.60 5.63
CA LEU A 6 -10.42 -14.96 6.34
C LEU A 6 -9.20 -14.74 5.44
N LEU A 7 -8.52 -13.61 5.65
CA LEU A 7 -7.21 -13.32 5.11
C LEU A 7 -6.12 -14.04 5.91
N ASN A 8 -4.92 -14.13 5.35
CA ASN A 8 -3.77 -14.71 6.04
C ASN A 8 -3.27 -13.83 7.19
N ASP A 9 -3.54 -12.52 7.12
CA ASP A 9 -3.11 -11.53 8.09
C ASP A 9 -4.16 -10.42 8.24
N LYS A 10 -3.99 -9.60 9.27
CA LYS A 10 -4.81 -8.43 9.52
C LYS A 10 -4.16 -7.17 8.95
N TRP A 11 -5.00 -6.25 8.49
CA TRP A 11 -4.55 -5.00 7.90
C TRP A 11 -5.24 -3.81 8.54
N ASN A 12 -4.51 -2.71 8.62
CA ASN A 12 -4.99 -1.42 9.10
C ASN A 12 -4.91 -0.40 7.97
N LEU A 13 -5.99 0.35 7.77
CA LEU A 13 -6.08 1.41 6.78
C LEU A 13 -6.03 2.77 7.49
N TYR A 14 -5.08 3.61 7.10
CA TYR A 14 -4.85 4.94 7.64
C TYR A 14 -5.00 6.00 6.54
N TYR A 15 -5.28 7.23 6.96
CA TYR A 15 -5.07 8.41 6.14
C TYR A 15 -4.16 9.42 6.83
N HIS A 16 -3.48 10.21 6.02
CA HIS A 16 -2.76 11.40 6.43
C HIS A 16 -3.05 12.53 5.45
N LEU A 17 -3.19 13.76 5.96
CA LEU A 17 -3.53 14.91 5.12
C LEU A 17 -2.27 15.41 4.40
N PRO A 18 -2.28 15.60 3.07
CA PRO A 18 -1.10 16.11 2.36
C PRO A 18 -0.64 17.51 2.79
N THR A 19 -1.51 18.26 3.46
CA THR A 19 -1.24 19.60 4.00
C THR A 19 -0.68 19.57 5.41
N ASP A 20 -0.76 18.43 6.10
CA ASP A 20 -0.16 18.26 7.41
C ASP A 20 1.35 18.03 7.25
N GLN A 21 2.14 18.80 7.97
CA GLN A 21 3.61 18.72 7.95
C GLN A 21 4.15 17.92 9.13
N ASN A 22 3.28 17.55 10.09
CA ASN A 22 3.63 16.66 11.19
C ASN A 22 3.63 15.21 10.69
N TRP A 23 4.78 14.55 10.75
CA TRP A 23 4.93 13.13 10.36
C TRP A 23 5.01 12.18 11.55
N ASN A 24 4.71 12.67 12.75
CA ASN A 24 4.58 11.83 13.94
C ASN A 24 3.35 10.93 13.82
N LEU A 25 3.36 9.82 14.57
CA LEU A 25 2.32 8.79 14.48
C LEU A 25 0.90 9.33 14.76
N ASP A 26 0.79 10.36 15.59
CA ASP A 26 -0.48 11.00 15.95
C ASP A 26 -1.15 11.75 14.78
N SER A 27 -0.41 12.10 13.73
CA SER A 27 -0.95 12.74 12.53
C SER A 27 -1.58 11.72 11.56
N TYR A 28 -1.32 10.43 11.73
CA TYR A 28 -1.94 9.36 10.97
C TYR A 28 -3.26 8.99 11.64
N LYS A 29 -4.34 9.04 10.86
CA LYS A 29 -5.69 8.77 11.35
C LYS A 29 -6.16 7.43 10.81
N ILE A 30 -6.56 6.56 11.71
CA ILE A 30 -7.10 5.25 11.39
C ILE A 30 -8.48 5.40 10.74
N ILE A 31 -8.66 4.78 9.58
CA ILE A 31 -9.96 4.60 8.92
C ILE A 31 -10.61 3.31 9.39
N MET A 32 -9.84 2.22 9.40
CA MET A 32 -10.29 0.90 9.81
C MET A 32 -9.11 0.07 10.30
N GLU A 33 -9.32 -0.69 11.36
CA GLU A 33 -8.32 -1.62 11.90
C GLU A 33 -8.79 -3.06 11.79
N ASN A 34 -7.84 -3.99 11.86
CA ASN A 34 -8.11 -5.43 11.92
C ASN A 34 -8.92 -5.97 10.74
N ILE A 35 -8.75 -5.39 9.55
CA ILE A 35 -9.33 -5.91 8.31
C ILE A 35 -8.78 -7.33 8.13
N ASN A 36 -9.65 -8.34 8.24
CA ASN A 36 -9.20 -9.73 8.30
C ASN A 36 -10.04 -10.66 7.41
N SER A 37 -10.93 -10.10 6.59
CA SER A 37 -11.74 -10.87 5.65
C SER A 37 -11.75 -10.29 4.23
N VAL A 38 -11.96 -11.16 3.26
CA VAL A 38 -12.12 -10.80 1.85
C VAL A 38 -13.32 -9.87 1.66
N GLU A 39 -14.41 -10.11 2.41
CA GLU A 39 -15.62 -9.29 2.35
C GLU A 39 -15.37 -7.84 2.82
N GLU A 40 -14.59 -7.63 3.87
CA GLU A 40 -14.21 -6.29 4.32
C GLU A 40 -13.34 -5.59 3.28
N VAL A 41 -12.37 -6.30 2.69
CA VAL A 41 -11.53 -5.75 1.60
C VAL A 41 -12.38 -5.34 0.40
N ALA A 42 -13.33 -6.18 -0.01
CA ALA A 42 -14.26 -5.87 -1.09
C ALA A 42 -15.11 -4.64 -0.75
N LYS A 43 -15.69 -4.61 0.46
CA LYS A 43 -16.55 -3.52 0.91
C LYS A 43 -15.81 -2.19 0.99
N LEU A 44 -14.57 -2.18 1.52
CA LEU A 44 -13.73 -0.99 1.57
C LEU A 44 -13.38 -0.50 0.16
N ASN A 45 -13.01 -1.40 -0.76
CA ASN A 45 -12.67 -1.01 -2.14
C ASN A 45 -13.84 -0.37 -2.90
N GLU A 46 -15.07 -0.78 -2.60
CA GLU A 46 -16.29 -0.16 -3.13
C GLU A 46 -16.62 1.17 -2.45
N THR A 47 -16.32 1.29 -1.16
CA THR A 47 -16.74 2.44 -0.33
C THR A 47 -15.77 3.62 -0.42
N ILE A 48 -14.47 3.38 -0.59
CA ILE A 48 -13.48 4.46 -0.69
C ILE A 48 -13.69 5.23 -2.00
N ASN A 49 -14.06 6.50 -1.86
CA ASN A 49 -14.33 7.39 -2.98
C ASN A 49 -13.06 7.71 -3.78
N GLU A 50 -13.19 7.82 -5.10
CA GLU A 50 -12.05 8.13 -5.99
C GLU A 50 -11.36 9.46 -5.67
N GLY A 51 -12.13 10.44 -5.20
CA GLY A 51 -11.61 11.73 -4.73
C GLY A 51 -10.70 11.57 -3.52
N VAL A 52 -10.96 10.62 -2.62
CA VAL A 52 -10.04 10.30 -1.50
C VAL A 52 -8.76 9.70 -2.05
N LEU A 53 -8.86 8.70 -2.94
CA LEU A 53 -7.70 8.04 -3.57
C LEU A 53 -6.80 9.02 -4.33
N ARG A 54 -7.38 10.08 -4.93
CA ARG A 54 -6.63 11.06 -5.73
C ARG A 54 -6.09 12.24 -4.93
N ASN A 55 -6.61 12.51 -3.73
CA ASN A 55 -6.33 13.76 -3.01
C ASN A 55 -5.87 13.58 -1.56
N THR A 56 -5.87 12.35 -1.02
CA THR A 56 -5.43 12.05 0.35
C THR A 56 -4.26 11.08 0.33
N MET A 57 -3.39 11.14 1.34
CA MET A 57 -2.42 10.05 1.53
C MET A 57 -3.12 8.90 2.23
N LEU A 58 -3.12 7.72 1.63
CA LEU A 58 -3.63 6.51 2.26
C LEU A 58 -2.51 5.49 2.45
N PHE A 59 -2.63 4.73 3.53
CA PHE A 59 -1.67 3.72 3.92
C PHE A 59 -2.46 2.48 4.33
N LEU A 60 -2.22 1.37 3.65
CA LEU A 60 -2.70 0.05 4.07
C LEU A 60 -1.47 -0.71 4.56
N MET A 61 -1.42 -0.99 5.86
CA MET A 61 -0.27 -1.66 6.50
C MET A 61 -0.75 -2.93 7.17
N ARG A 62 0.10 -3.95 7.27
CA ARG A 62 -0.16 -5.10 8.16
C ARG A 62 -0.34 -4.59 9.59
N SER A 63 -1.25 -5.20 10.33
CA SER A 63 -1.52 -4.81 11.72
C SER A 63 -0.25 -4.98 12.57
N GLY A 64 0.06 -3.97 13.39
CA GLY A 64 1.30 -3.93 14.17
C GLY A 64 2.52 -3.36 13.41
N ILE A 65 2.33 -2.86 12.19
CA ILE A 65 3.35 -2.13 11.44
C ILE A 65 2.86 -0.70 11.18
N ASP A 66 3.50 0.27 11.82
CA ASP A 66 3.14 1.68 11.62
C ASP A 66 3.52 2.17 10.21
N PRO A 67 2.76 3.12 9.63
CA PRO A 67 3.00 3.72 8.30
C PRO A 67 4.20 4.70 8.28
N GLN A 68 5.27 4.34 8.97
CA GLN A 68 6.51 5.10 9.15
C GLN A 68 7.71 4.23 8.76
N TRP A 69 8.68 4.85 8.12
CA TRP A 69 9.89 4.20 7.60
C TRP A 69 10.90 3.90 8.72
N GLU A 70 10.77 4.56 9.87
CA GLU A 70 11.52 4.31 11.09
C GLU A 70 11.04 3.08 11.87
N HIS A 71 9.81 2.59 11.59
CA HIS A 71 9.26 1.40 12.25
C HIS A 71 10.20 0.21 12.07
N GLU A 72 10.35 -0.63 13.11
CA GLU A 72 11.32 -1.74 13.14
C GLU A 72 11.20 -2.70 11.94
N LYS A 73 9.98 -2.93 11.46
CA LYS A 73 9.71 -3.77 10.28
C LYS A 73 9.96 -3.07 8.94
N ASN A 74 10.02 -1.75 8.90
CA ASN A 74 10.21 -0.98 7.66
C ASN A 74 11.64 -0.50 7.49
N ARG A 75 12.35 -0.19 8.57
CA ARG A 75 13.65 0.52 8.57
C ARG A 75 14.75 -0.14 7.76
N ASN A 76 14.77 -1.47 7.71
CA ASN A 76 15.79 -2.23 6.99
C ASN A 76 15.36 -2.60 5.57
N GLY A 77 14.13 -2.27 5.19
CA GLY A 77 13.56 -2.59 3.90
C GLY A 77 13.65 -1.47 2.88
N GLY A 78 12.72 -1.50 1.94
CA GLY A 78 12.59 -0.49 0.91
C GLY A 78 11.19 -0.46 0.32
N CYS A 79 11.02 0.32 -0.74
CA CYS A 79 9.75 0.41 -1.42
C CYS A 79 9.91 0.42 -2.94
N PHE A 80 9.00 -0.28 -3.61
CA PHE A 80 8.76 -0.17 -5.04
C PHE A 80 7.88 1.05 -5.28
N SER A 81 8.40 2.07 -5.94
CA SER A 81 7.74 3.36 -6.15
C SER A 81 7.28 3.52 -7.60
N TYR A 82 5.97 3.61 -7.78
CA TYR A 82 5.31 3.75 -9.07
C TYR A 82 4.73 5.16 -9.24
N LYS A 83 4.89 5.73 -10.42
CA LYS A 83 4.24 6.98 -10.81
C LYS A 83 2.97 6.67 -11.60
N ILE A 84 1.81 6.91 -11.00
CA ILE A 84 0.51 6.51 -11.56
C ILE A 84 -0.31 7.75 -11.92
N HIS A 85 -0.71 7.87 -13.18
CA HIS A 85 -1.56 8.99 -13.62
C HIS A 85 -2.92 8.99 -12.90
N ASN A 86 -3.42 10.17 -12.50
CA ASN A 86 -4.64 10.30 -11.68
C ASN A 86 -5.88 9.59 -12.27
N LYS A 87 -5.95 9.47 -13.60
CA LYS A 87 -7.02 8.76 -14.32
C LYS A 87 -7.14 7.29 -13.92
N VAL A 88 -6.03 6.61 -13.65
CA VAL A 88 -6.00 5.15 -13.37
C VAL A 88 -5.68 4.84 -11.90
N VAL A 89 -5.52 5.86 -11.06
CA VAL A 89 -5.22 5.72 -9.63
C VAL A 89 -6.27 4.87 -8.90
N PRO A 90 -7.59 5.10 -9.05
CA PRO A 90 -8.59 4.30 -8.34
C PRO A 90 -8.50 2.81 -8.65
N ASP A 91 -8.35 2.47 -9.93
CA ASP A 91 -8.26 1.07 -10.37
C ASP A 91 -6.96 0.42 -9.89
N THR A 92 -5.85 1.16 -9.94
CA THR A 92 -4.55 0.70 -9.44
C THR A 92 -4.61 0.40 -7.95
N TRP A 93 -5.16 1.30 -7.15
CA TRP A 93 -5.33 1.09 -5.70
C TRP A 93 -6.21 -0.11 -5.40
N ARG A 94 -7.40 -0.19 -6.02
CA ARG A 94 -8.35 -1.29 -5.81
C ARG A 94 -7.75 -2.65 -6.19
N LYS A 95 -6.97 -2.70 -7.26
CA LYS A 95 -6.25 -3.90 -7.69
C LYS A 95 -5.18 -4.28 -6.66
N LEU A 96 -4.32 -3.33 -6.28
CA LEU A 96 -3.23 -3.56 -5.32
C LEU A 96 -3.74 -3.97 -3.94
N PHE A 97 -4.79 -3.32 -3.42
CA PHE A 97 -5.38 -3.67 -2.13
C PHE A 97 -5.72 -5.16 -2.10
N LYS A 98 -6.48 -5.64 -3.09
CA LYS A 98 -6.86 -7.07 -3.18
C LYS A 98 -5.64 -7.99 -3.32
N LEU A 99 -4.69 -7.65 -4.20
CA LEU A 99 -3.52 -8.49 -4.46
C LEU A 99 -2.63 -8.63 -3.22
N VAL A 100 -2.41 -7.53 -2.49
CA VAL A 100 -1.54 -7.51 -1.32
C VAL A 100 -2.21 -8.19 -0.12
N THR A 101 -3.47 -7.88 0.18
CA THR A 101 -4.16 -8.55 1.29
C THR A 101 -4.41 -10.03 1.03
N GLY A 102 -4.51 -10.42 -0.24
CA GLY A 102 -4.65 -11.80 -0.67
C GLY A 102 -3.34 -12.57 -0.81
N GLU A 103 -2.17 -11.95 -0.56
CA GLU A 103 -0.85 -12.55 -0.77
C GLU A 103 -0.64 -13.08 -2.21
N THR A 104 -1.14 -12.35 -3.22
CA THR A 104 -1.15 -12.78 -4.63
C THR A 104 -0.55 -11.73 -5.58
N PHE A 105 0.29 -10.82 -5.08
CA PHE A 105 0.87 -9.77 -5.91
C PHE A 105 1.93 -10.29 -6.89
N CYS A 106 2.60 -11.39 -6.54
CA CYS A 106 3.41 -12.18 -7.44
C CYS A 106 3.12 -13.68 -7.25
N SER A 107 3.79 -14.52 -8.05
CA SER A 107 3.66 -15.99 -7.97
C SER A 107 4.41 -16.62 -6.80
N ASP A 108 5.35 -15.91 -6.17
CA ASP A 108 6.14 -16.40 -5.05
C ASP A 108 5.55 -15.92 -3.71
N ASN A 109 4.99 -16.87 -2.96
CA ASN A 109 4.39 -16.60 -1.65
C ASN A 109 5.41 -16.06 -0.62
N ASN A 110 6.69 -16.42 -0.74
CA ASN A 110 7.72 -15.90 0.16
C ASN A 110 7.91 -14.40 -0.09
N VAL A 111 7.97 -13.98 -1.36
CA VAL A 111 8.04 -12.56 -1.72
C VAL A 111 6.82 -11.80 -1.22
N ASN A 112 5.61 -12.34 -1.40
CA ASN A 112 4.38 -11.70 -0.91
C ASN A 112 4.40 -11.50 0.62
N SER A 113 4.93 -12.49 1.36
CA SER A 113 5.02 -12.41 2.84
C SER A 113 5.90 -11.27 3.35
N HIS A 114 6.84 -10.77 2.54
CA HIS A 114 7.71 -9.64 2.87
C HIS A 114 7.08 -8.27 2.61
N ILE A 115 5.87 -8.20 2.03
CA ILE A 115 5.15 -6.95 1.82
C ILE A 115 4.54 -6.49 3.14
N ASN A 116 4.98 -5.35 3.66
CA ASN A 116 4.45 -4.74 4.88
C ASN A 116 3.22 -3.86 4.63
N GLY A 117 3.08 -3.31 3.42
CA GLY A 117 2.00 -2.39 3.13
C GLY A 117 2.08 -1.71 1.77
N ILE A 118 1.03 -0.96 1.45
CA ILE A 118 0.96 -0.12 0.27
C ILE A 118 0.53 1.29 0.65
N THR A 119 1.02 2.27 -0.10
CA THR A 119 0.68 3.67 0.13
C THR A 119 0.35 4.37 -1.16
N ILE A 120 -0.52 5.36 -1.11
CA ILE A 120 -0.73 6.30 -2.18
C ILE A 120 -0.53 7.73 -1.66
N SER A 121 0.23 8.52 -2.41
CA SER A 121 0.50 9.93 -2.08
C SER A 121 0.23 10.82 -3.29
N PRO A 122 -0.69 11.78 -3.19
CA PRO A 122 -1.09 12.61 -4.33
C PRO A 122 0.00 13.63 -4.70
N LYS A 123 0.11 13.89 -6.01
CA LYS A 123 0.85 14.99 -6.63
C LYS A 123 -0.06 15.69 -7.65
N LYS A 124 0.43 16.73 -8.32
CA LYS A 124 -0.39 17.61 -9.16
C LYS A 124 -1.19 16.88 -10.27
N SER A 125 -0.57 15.93 -10.98
CA SER A 125 -1.20 15.22 -12.12
C SER A 125 -1.10 13.69 -12.05
N PHE A 126 -0.51 13.19 -10.98
CA PHE A 126 -0.27 11.77 -10.73
C PHE A 126 -0.25 11.52 -9.24
N CYS A 127 -0.35 10.26 -8.83
CA CYS A 127 -0.02 9.83 -7.48
C CYS A 127 1.25 8.99 -7.50
N ILE A 128 1.99 9.03 -6.40
CA ILE A 128 3.04 8.05 -6.13
C ILE A 128 2.39 6.91 -5.36
N VAL A 129 2.41 5.72 -5.94
CA VAL A 129 1.98 4.49 -5.28
C VAL A 129 3.23 3.74 -4.86
N LYS A 130 3.28 3.26 -3.62
CA LYS A 130 4.41 2.46 -3.12
C LYS A 130 3.95 1.12 -2.59
N VAL A 131 4.78 0.11 -2.76
CA VAL A 131 4.70 -1.19 -2.08
C VAL A 131 5.92 -1.29 -1.17
N TRP A 132 5.68 -1.47 0.13
CA TRP A 132 6.70 -1.46 1.19
C TRP A 132 7.11 -2.89 1.50
N MET A 133 8.42 -3.14 1.53
CA MET A 133 9.03 -4.42 1.85
C MET A 133 9.73 -4.34 3.21
N ASP A 134 9.80 -5.44 3.95
CA ASP A 134 10.54 -5.53 5.22
C ASP A 134 12.06 -5.66 5.04
N ASN A 135 12.51 -6.04 3.84
CA ASN A 135 13.90 -6.25 3.47
C ASN A 135 14.23 -5.66 2.08
N ILE A 136 15.46 -5.87 1.62
CA ILE A 136 15.97 -5.40 0.33
C ILE A 136 16.46 -6.53 -0.57
N ASP A 137 16.08 -7.78 -0.26
CA ASP A 137 16.52 -8.96 -1.02
C ASP A 137 15.86 -8.98 -2.40
N TYR A 138 14.69 -8.32 -2.53
CA TYR A 138 13.93 -8.18 -3.76
C TYR A 138 13.89 -6.71 -4.21
N GLN A 139 14.55 -6.42 -5.33
CA GLN A 139 14.64 -5.04 -5.87
C GLN A 139 14.21 -4.92 -7.33
N ASP A 140 14.06 -6.04 -8.04
CA ASP A 140 13.55 -6.06 -9.40
C ASP A 140 12.01 -6.10 -9.38
N SER A 141 11.37 -5.05 -9.92
CA SER A 141 9.92 -4.97 -9.98
C SER A 141 9.28 -5.97 -10.95
N SER A 142 10.07 -6.59 -11.84
CA SER A 142 9.57 -7.57 -12.83
C SER A 142 8.96 -8.82 -12.19
N ILE A 143 9.27 -9.08 -10.91
CA ILE A 143 8.71 -10.20 -10.15
C ILE A 143 7.20 -10.03 -9.89
N PHE A 144 6.70 -8.79 -9.89
CA PHE A 144 5.30 -8.49 -9.60
C PHE A 144 4.43 -8.46 -10.84
N TYR A 145 3.16 -8.83 -10.67
CA TYR A 145 2.18 -8.66 -11.73
C TYR A 145 1.94 -7.18 -12.04
N GLU A 146 1.65 -6.87 -13.31
CA GLU A 146 1.38 -5.51 -13.73
C GLU A 146 0.14 -4.94 -13.03
N ILE A 147 0.29 -3.76 -12.41
CA ILE A 147 -0.79 -3.08 -11.68
C ILE A 147 -1.49 -1.99 -12.50
N THR A 148 -0.94 -1.66 -13.67
CA THR A 148 -1.38 -0.55 -14.52
C THR A 148 -0.92 -0.77 -15.96
N ASP A 149 -1.53 -0.04 -16.90
CA ASP A 149 -1.17 -0.07 -18.33
C ASP A 149 0.30 0.25 -18.60
N GLU A 150 0.77 -0.14 -19.79
CA GLU A 150 2.15 0.06 -20.24
C GLU A 150 2.69 1.49 -20.14
N ARG A 151 1.79 2.48 -20.26
CA ARG A 151 2.10 3.90 -20.17
C ARG A 151 2.53 4.36 -18.76
N ASN A 152 2.33 3.53 -17.74
CA ASN A 152 2.73 3.78 -16.35
C ASN A 152 3.72 2.72 -15.82
N LYS A 153 4.43 1.99 -16.69
CA LYS A 153 5.36 0.88 -16.34
C LYS A 153 6.62 1.27 -15.56
N GLY A 154 6.80 2.54 -15.20
CA GLY A 154 7.97 2.98 -14.43
C GLY A 154 7.87 2.61 -12.95
N CYS A 155 8.73 1.70 -12.50
CA CYS A 155 8.96 1.41 -11.09
C CYS A 155 10.42 1.69 -10.71
N ILE A 156 10.63 2.28 -9.54
CA ILE A 156 11.95 2.46 -8.96
C ILE A 156 11.94 1.85 -7.56
N PHE A 157 12.84 0.93 -7.28
CA PHE A 157 13.09 0.48 -5.91
C PHE A 157 13.94 1.50 -5.15
N LYS A 158 13.53 1.82 -3.93
CA LYS A 158 14.28 2.72 -3.03
C LYS A 158 14.37 2.12 -1.64
N LYS A 159 15.60 1.95 -1.16
CA LYS A 159 15.86 1.58 0.24
C LYS A 159 15.38 2.70 1.18
N HIS A 160 14.83 2.33 2.34
CA HIS A 160 14.53 3.29 3.40
C HIS A 160 15.83 3.76 4.08
N GLN A 161 15.93 5.05 4.43
CA GLN A 161 17.12 5.64 5.04
C GLN A 161 16.78 6.39 6.36
N PRO A 162 16.17 5.71 7.34
CA PRO A 162 15.52 6.35 8.50
C PRO A 162 16.45 7.29 9.28
N GLU A 163 17.76 7.05 9.21
CA GLU A 163 18.79 7.96 9.69
C GLU A 163 19.34 8.84 8.55
N HIS A 164 19.29 10.16 8.75
CA HIS A 164 19.95 11.16 7.90
C HIS A 164 21.46 11.28 8.17
#